data_AF-A0AA45GAR3-F1
#
_entry.id   AF-A0AA45GAR3-F1
#
_cell.length_a   1.000
_cell.length_b   1.000
_cell.length_c   1.000
_cell.angle_alpha   90.00
_cell.angle_beta   90.00
_cell.angle_gamma   90.00
#
_symmetry.space_group_name_H-M   'P 1'
#
loop_
_entity.id
_entity.type
_entity.pdbx_description
1 polymer ?
#
loop_
_entity_poly.entity_id
_entity_poly.type
_entity_poly.pdbx_seq_one_letter_code
_entity_poly.pdbx_strand_id
1 'polypeptide(L)'
;MRPLRRRPIDFAVSAVIVVALVVVAVFAWHASSARRTTLSPATAAPTTPPYPDRTPARLVPRWHAASTATRSPQVTDTVVLTGDDGAVVAHDPHTGRELWRYHRDIPLCALLAAWSPSTPTALAAYRNSRGCGEITALDADLGTRRATRSSDADRAIALRSDGGYVLGMGTTRLETWGSNLVRGIEYGRVDAPVKPDRGPRTGTGCEFSSGMTSGDRVAVIEHCDGDPGFRLTVLGAVLDKDEKITLYGSSVITSGTAFAAPTIVAMSESAIAVYDGGENSPEPAPPTIRVFNSDGADTARQPVPGPRTPPTAATSVTSDGLTSVWTGQATVVLDGDSLRPRYTVPHTRGPGIVVGGQMMVPDDRGYVVVDPATGRRVGELAVPRASNGKAAESTPINPASLGDVILEQVGDTVTAYGP
;
A
#
# COMPACT_ATOMS: atom_id res chain seq x y z
N MET A 1 -39.37 8.69 55.64
CA MET A 1 -39.07 7.58 54.71
C MET A 1 -38.73 6.35 55.55
N ARG A 2 -39.46 5.24 55.41
CA ARG A 2 -39.21 4.00 56.18
C ARG A 2 -37.89 3.37 55.70
N PRO A 3 -37.01 2.88 56.59
CA PRO A 3 -35.81 2.15 56.17
C PRO A 3 -36.25 0.83 55.53
N LEU A 4 -35.73 0.54 54.33
CA LEU A 4 -35.96 -0.72 53.64
C LEU A 4 -35.54 -1.88 54.56
N ARG A 5 -36.48 -2.79 54.83
CA ARG A 5 -36.34 -3.93 55.72
C ARG A 5 -35.42 -4.94 55.05
N ARG A 6 -34.11 -4.89 55.34
CA ARG A 6 -33.09 -5.80 54.80
C ARG A 6 -33.42 -7.24 55.20
N ARG A 7 -33.82 -8.08 54.25
CA ARG A 7 -34.04 -9.52 54.45
C ARG A 7 -32.74 -10.28 54.14
N PRO A 8 -32.46 -11.43 54.78
CA PRO A 8 -31.28 -12.26 54.47
C PRO A 8 -31.24 -12.71 52.99
N ILE A 9 -32.40 -12.84 52.35
CA ILE A 9 -32.53 -13.10 50.91
C ILE A 9 -31.91 -11.96 50.08
N ASP A 10 -32.04 -10.70 50.51
CA ASP A 10 -31.48 -9.55 49.79
C ASP A 10 -29.94 -9.62 49.76
N PHE A 11 -29.31 -10.11 50.83
CA PHE A 11 -27.87 -10.33 50.88
C PHE A 11 -27.41 -11.49 49.98
N ALA A 12 -28.16 -12.60 49.97
CA ALA A 12 -27.87 -13.73 49.09
C ALA A 12 -28.00 -13.35 47.60
N VAL A 13 -29.08 -12.66 47.24
CA VAL A 13 -29.29 -12.16 45.87
C VAL A 13 -28.21 -11.16 45.48
N SER A 14 -27.86 -10.22 46.37
CA SER A 14 -26.78 -9.26 46.12
C SER A 14 -25.43 -9.96 45.93
N ALA A 15 -25.12 -10.98 46.74
CA ALA A 15 -23.89 -11.76 46.59
C ALA A 15 -23.84 -12.51 45.25
N VAL A 16 -24.95 -13.12 44.83
CA VAL A 16 -25.05 -13.78 43.51
C VAL A 16 -24.85 -12.78 42.37
N ILE A 17 -25.45 -11.59 42.45
CA ILE A 17 -25.26 -10.53 41.44
C ILE A 17 -23.80 -10.10 41.39
N VAL A 18 -23.15 -9.86 42.53
CA VAL A 18 -21.73 -9.48 42.58
C VAL A 18 -20.86 -10.56 41.95
N VAL A 19 -21.08 -11.84 42.29
CA VAL A 19 -20.34 -12.96 41.68
C VAL A 19 -20.58 -13.00 40.17
N ALA A 20 -21.83 -12.85 39.72
CA ALA A 20 -22.15 -12.83 38.29
C ALA A 20 -21.45 -11.67 37.57
N LEU A 21 -21.44 -10.46 38.15
CA LEU A 21 -20.73 -9.31 37.60
C LEU A 21 -19.22 -9.55 37.52
N VAL A 22 -18.62 -10.14 38.55
CA VAL A 22 -17.19 -10.51 38.55
C VAL A 22 -16.89 -11.54 37.46
N VAL A 23 -17.71 -12.59 37.34
CA VAL A 23 -17.54 -13.62 36.30
C VAL A 23 -17.65 -13.01 34.90
N VAL A 24 -18.65 -12.17 34.65
CA VAL A 24 -18.83 -11.47 33.37
C VAL A 24 -17.64 -10.53 33.11
N ALA A 25 -17.19 -9.77 34.10
CA ALA A 25 -16.04 -8.87 33.96
C ALA A 25 -14.74 -9.64 33.66
N VAL A 26 -14.48 -10.75 34.34
CA VAL A 26 -13.31 -11.62 34.10
C VAL A 26 -13.38 -12.24 32.70
N PHE A 27 -14.55 -12.74 32.29
CA PHE A 27 -14.73 -13.29 30.95
C PHE A 27 -14.54 -12.23 29.86
N ALA A 28 -15.13 -11.04 30.05
CA ALA A 28 -14.97 -9.90 29.15
C ALA A 28 -13.50 -9.45 29.06
N TRP A 29 -12.78 -9.38 30.19
CA TRP A 29 -11.35 -9.07 30.21
C TRP A 29 -10.53 -10.15 29.50
N HIS A 30 -10.81 -11.42 29.74
CA HIS A 30 -10.10 -12.54 29.13
C HIS A 30 -10.33 -12.63 27.62
N ALA A 31 -11.53 -12.28 27.15
CA ALA A 31 -11.87 -12.22 25.73
C ALA A 31 -11.45 -10.90 25.06
N SER A 32 -11.07 -9.88 25.83
CA SER A 32 -10.80 -8.54 25.31
C SER A 32 -9.62 -8.51 24.32
N SER A 33 -9.75 -7.67 23.30
CA SER A 33 -8.64 -7.34 22.38
C SER A 33 -7.51 -6.61 23.10
N ALA A 34 -7.83 -5.84 24.15
CA ALA A 34 -6.84 -5.12 24.95
C ALA A 34 -5.82 -6.04 25.60
N ARG A 35 -6.24 -7.20 26.13
CA ARG A 35 -5.32 -8.19 26.73
C ARG A 35 -4.43 -8.88 25.68
N ARG A 36 -4.95 -9.05 24.46
CA ARG A 36 -4.25 -9.70 23.33
C ARG A 36 -3.46 -8.72 22.45
N THR A 37 -3.26 -7.51 22.94
CA THR A 37 -2.48 -6.46 22.28
C THR A 37 -1.29 -6.12 23.14
N THR A 38 -0.09 -6.22 22.58
CA THR A 38 1.15 -5.78 23.22
C THR A 38 1.66 -4.54 22.51
N LEU A 39 1.87 -3.45 23.25
CA LEU A 39 2.39 -2.19 22.75
C LEU A 39 3.62 -1.81 23.57
N SER A 40 4.76 -1.69 22.90
CA SER A 40 6.01 -1.16 23.45
C SER A 40 6.39 0.09 22.65
N PRO A 41 5.98 1.29 23.09
CA PRO A 41 6.30 2.55 22.41
C PRO A 41 7.80 2.87 22.48
N ALA A 42 8.25 3.75 21.58
CA ALA A 42 9.60 4.30 21.68
C ALA A 42 9.68 5.28 22.86
N THR A 43 10.85 5.35 23.49
CA THR A 43 11.11 6.27 24.61
C THR A 43 11.49 7.67 24.15
N ALA A 44 11.93 7.81 22.91
CA ALA A 44 12.31 9.08 22.29
C ALA A 44 11.99 9.03 20.79
N ALA A 45 11.72 10.20 20.21
CA ALA A 45 11.57 10.32 18.77
C ALA A 45 12.94 10.08 18.08
N PRO A 46 12.97 9.28 17.01
CA PRO A 46 14.15 9.10 16.18
C PRO A 46 14.50 10.39 15.43
N THR A 47 15.77 10.52 15.06
CA THR A 47 16.27 11.66 14.29
C THR A 47 16.28 11.35 12.80
N THR A 48 15.83 12.28 11.97
CA THR A 48 15.94 12.21 10.51
C THR A 48 17.41 12.14 10.09
N PRO A 49 17.86 11.06 9.41
CA PRO A 49 19.23 11.00 8.93
C PRO A 49 19.42 11.89 7.70
N PRO A 50 20.63 12.42 7.48
CA PRO A 50 20.91 13.25 6.33
C PRO A 50 20.84 12.43 5.03
N TYR A 51 20.27 13.01 3.99
CA TYR A 51 20.33 12.44 2.64
C TYR A 51 21.68 12.73 2.00
N PRO A 52 22.28 11.75 1.30
CA PRO A 52 23.58 11.93 0.70
C PRO A 52 23.51 12.77 -0.57
N ASP A 53 24.45 13.70 -0.74
CA ASP A 53 24.59 14.52 -1.97
C ASP A 53 25.08 13.71 -3.17
N ARG A 54 25.57 12.49 -2.94
CA ARG A 54 26.13 11.60 -3.97
C ARG A 54 25.69 10.17 -3.72
N THR A 55 25.55 9.43 -4.81
CA THR A 55 25.34 7.98 -4.76
C THR A 55 26.48 7.30 -3.99
N PRO A 56 26.19 6.34 -3.09
CA PRO A 56 27.21 5.64 -2.33
C PRO A 56 28.14 4.85 -3.28
N ALA A 57 29.43 4.79 -2.94
CA ALA A 57 30.43 4.06 -3.71
C ALA A 57 30.36 2.54 -3.53
N ARG A 58 29.74 2.09 -2.43
CA ARG A 58 29.54 0.69 -2.06
C ARG A 58 28.27 0.56 -1.24
N LEU A 59 27.67 -0.63 -1.25
CA LEU A 59 26.60 -0.99 -0.34
C LEU A 59 26.97 -2.27 0.41
N VAL A 60 26.86 -2.21 1.73
CA VAL A 60 27.15 -3.31 2.65
C VAL A 60 25.87 -3.67 3.40
N PRO A 61 25.45 -4.95 3.40
CA PRO A 61 24.30 -5.40 4.19
C PRO A 61 24.52 -5.05 5.67
N ARG A 62 23.52 -4.43 6.30
CA ARG A 62 23.55 -4.02 7.71
C ARG A 62 22.69 -4.93 8.55
N TRP A 63 21.43 -5.08 8.14
CA TRP A 63 20.44 -5.89 8.83
C TRP A 63 19.34 -6.31 7.84
N HIS A 64 18.56 -7.31 8.25
CA HIS A 64 17.37 -7.75 7.53
C HIS A 64 16.25 -8.08 8.51
N ALA A 65 15.01 -8.01 8.06
CA ALA A 65 13.82 -8.32 8.84
C ALA A 65 12.70 -8.89 7.95
N ALA A 66 11.85 -9.74 8.53
CA ALA A 66 10.64 -10.24 7.87
C ALA A 66 9.58 -9.13 7.79
N SER A 67 8.86 -9.08 6.68
CA SER A 67 7.80 -8.10 6.41
C SER A 67 6.74 -8.65 5.45
N THR A 68 6.13 -9.77 5.82
CA THR A 68 5.12 -10.49 5.02
C THR A 68 3.88 -9.66 4.67
N ALA A 69 3.56 -8.63 5.46
CA ALA A 69 2.42 -7.73 5.25
C ALA A 69 2.71 -6.57 4.28
N THR A 70 3.86 -6.57 3.61
CA THR A 70 4.30 -5.49 2.72
C THR A 70 4.79 -6.05 1.38
N ARG A 71 4.95 -5.19 0.38
CA ARG A 71 5.52 -5.55 -0.94
C ARG A 71 6.66 -4.64 -1.38
N SER A 72 6.79 -3.48 -0.76
CA SER A 72 7.89 -2.53 -0.89
C SER A 72 8.27 -2.02 0.49
N PRO A 73 9.52 -1.56 0.70
CA PRO A 73 9.93 -1.06 2.00
C PRO A 73 9.00 0.06 2.46
N GLN A 74 8.48 -0.07 3.69
CA GLN A 74 7.63 0.95 4.28
C GLN A 74 8.53 1.87 5.11
N VAL A 75 8.72 3.10 4.65
CA VAL A 75 9.66 4.06 5.24
C VAL A 75 8.96 5.38 5.51
N THR A 76 9.35 6.01 6.60
CA THR A 76 9.14 7.45 6.82
C THR A 76 10.46 8.18 6.55
N ASP A 77 10.57 9.42 7.02
CA ASP A 77 11.82 10.18 7.06
C ASP A 77 12.77 9.75 8.18
N THR A 78 12.34 8.86 9.09
CA THR A 78 13.04 8.57 10.35
C THR A 78 13.17 7.08 10.66
N VAL A 79 12.20 6.26 10.25
CA VAL A 79 12.12 4.84 10.60
C VAL A 79 11.81 3.95 9.42
N VAL A 80 12.22 2.68 9.54
CA VAL A 80 11.78 1.61 8.66
C VAL A 80 10.73 0.78 9.36
N LEU A 81 9.57 0.59 8.73
CA LEU A 81 8.45 -0.18 9.25
C LEU A 81 8.42 -1.57 8.62
N THR A 82 8.28 -2.60 9.45
CA THR A 82 8.06 -3.97 9.01
C THR A 82 6.78 -4.52 9.62
N GLY A 83 6.14 -5.44 8.89
CA GLY A 83 4.89 -6.07 9.30
C GLY A 83 4.94 -7.58 9.11
N ASP A 84 4.93 -8.32 10.21
CA ASP A 84 5.04 -9.78 10.20
C ASP A 84 4.30 -10.41 11.40
N ASP A 85 3.64 -11.54 11.18
CA ASP A 85 2.93 -12.33 12.21
C ASP A 85 2.10 -11.49 13.20
N GLY A 86 1.25 -10.60 12.69
CA GLY A 86 0.40 -9.74 13.53
C GLY A 86 1.13 -8.56 14.21
N ALA A 87 2.44 -8.48 14.08
CA ALA A 87 3.28 -7.39 14.59
C ALA A 87 3.55 -6.31 13.53
N VAL A 88 3.61 -5.07 13.99
CA VAL A 88 4.20 -3.93 13.31
C VAL A 88 5.37 -3.45 14.15
N VAL A 89 6.53 -3.29 13.53
CA VAL A 89 7.77 -2.93 14.20
C VAL A 89 8.43 -1.77 13.46
N ALA A 90 8.86 -0.75 14.19
CA ALA A 90 9.76 0.25 13.64
C ALA A 90 11.21 -0.07 13.99
N HIS A 91 12.08 0.09 13.01
CA HIS A 91 13.50 -0.15 13.10
C HIS A 91 14.28 1.14 12.90
N ASP A 92 15.36 1.27 13.65
CA ASP A 92 16.45 2.19 13.36
C ASP A 92 17.06 1.83 11.98
N PRO A 93 17.12 2.77 11.02
CA PRO A 93 17.53 2.46 9.65
C PRO A 93 18.97 1.96 9.54
N HIS A 94 19.88 2.41 10.42
CA HIS A 94 21.31 2.03 10.35
C HIS A 94 21.61 0.70 11.02
N THR A 95 20.94 0.42 12.14
CA THR A 95 21.26 -0.70 13.03
C THR A 95 20.24 -1.83 13.00
N GLY A 96 19.02 -1.57 12.55
CA GLY A 96 17.91 -2.52 12.58
C GLY A 96 17.30 -2.72 13.96
N ARG A 97 17.78 -1.99 14.98
CA ARG A 97 17.28 -2.05 16.35
C ARG A 97 15.80 -1.66 16.38
N GLU A 98 15.00 -2.49 17.05
CA GLU A 98 13.60 -2.19 17.33
C GLU A 98 13.49 -0.91 18.17
N LEU A 99 12.77 0.08 17.64
CA LEU A 99 12.44 1.32 18.31
C LEU A 99 11.14 1.20 19.09
N TRP A 100 10.14 0.56 18.46
CA TRP A 100 8.86 0.24 19.06
C TRP A 100 8.23 -0.97 18.37
N ARG A 101 7.28 -1.59 19.07
CA ARG A 101 6.49 -2.71 18.56
C ARG A 101 5.04 -2.61 18.98
N TYR A 102 4.17 -2.89 18.03
CA TYR A 102 2.75 -3.10 18.23
C TYR A 102 2.39 -4.49 17.70
N HIS A 103 1.86 -5.37 18.54
CA HIS A 103 1.50 -6.71 18.14
C HIS A 103 0.09 -7.08 18.61
N ARG A 104 -0.60 -7.83 17.76
CA ARG A 104 -1.92 -8.36 18.02
C ARG A 104 -1.95 -9.83 17.61
N ASP A 105 -2.65 -10.62 18.41
CA ASP A 105 -2.91 -12.04 18.14
C ASP A 105 -4.05 -12.24 17.10
N ILE A 106 -3.94 -11.56 15.96
CA ILE A 106 -4.79 -11.73 14.76
C ILE A 106 -3.99 -11.42 13.49
N PRO A 107 -4.34 -11.98 12.32
CA PRO A 107 -3.56 -11.81 11.11
C PRO A 107 -3.43 -10.34 10.66
N LEU A 108 -2.21 -9.89 10.42
CA LEU A 108 -1.91 -8.63 9.75
C LEU A 108 -2.01 -8.84 8.23
N CYS A 109 -2.96 -8.17 7.58
CA CYS A 109 -3.20 -8.29 6.14
C CYS A 109 -2.29 -7.38 5.30
N ALA A 110 -2.07 -6.15 5.77
CA ALA A 110 -1.29 -5.15 5.07
C ALA A 110 -0.74 -4.11 6.06
N LEU A 111 0.44 -3.57 5.72
CA LEU A 111 1.05 -2.43 6.39
C LEU A 111 1.40 -1.35 5.36
N LEU A 112 1.10 -0.11 5.68
CA LEU A 112 1.43 1.06 4.85
C LEU A 112 2.01 2.19 5.70
N ALA A 113 3.15 2.75 5.28
CA ALA A 113 3.60 4.07 5.75
C ALA A 113 2.82 5.15 5.02
N ALA A 114 2.10 6.00 5.76
CA ALA A 114 1.22 7.03 5.19
C ALA A 114 1.48 8.40 5.80
N TRP A 115 1.11 9.44 5.04
CA TRP A 115 1.12 10.85 5.44
C TRP A 115 2.47 11.39 5.95
N SER A 116 3.59 10.78 5.55
CA SER A 116 4.93 11.31 5.81
C SER A 116 5.24 12.45 4.80
N PRO A 117 5.96 13.51 5.21
CA PRO A 117 6.55 13.75 6.54
C PRO A 117 5.63 14.49 7.52
N SER A 118 4.43 14.92 7.11
CA SER A 118 3.59 15.81 7.93
C SER A 118 3.02 15.14 9.18
N THR A 119 2.51 13.92 9.04
CA THR A 119 1.90 13.12 10.10
C THR A 119 2.27 11.65 9.91
N PRO A 120 3.57 11.29 10.04
CA PRO A 120 4.05 9.96 9.71
C PRO A 120 3.30 8.89 10.51
N THR A 121 2.61 8.02 9.78
CA THR A 121 1.68 7.05 10.37
C THR A 121 1.93 5.66 9.80
N ALA A 122 2.05 4.67 10.67
CA ALA A 122 2.01 3.27 10.30
C ALA A 122 0.55 2.79 10.33
N LEU A 123 0.00 2.47 9.16
CA LEU A 123 -1.36 1.94 9.02
C LEU A 123 -1.33 0.42 8.93
N ALA A 124 -1.85 -0.22 9.97
CA ALA A 124 -1.91 -1.67 10.07
C ALA A 124 -3.35 -2.14 9.81
N ALA A 125 -3.55 -2.94 8.77
CA ALA A 125 -4.84 -3.57 8.47
C ALA A 125 -4.86 -5.01 8.98
N TYR A 126 -5.74 -5.29 9.93
CA TYR A 126 -5.91 -6.61 10.53
C TYR A 126 -7.17 -7.32 10.04
N ARG A 127 -7.13 -8.66 10.07
CA ARG A 127 -8.25 -9.53 9.74
C ARG A 127 -9.12 -9.81 10.96
N ASN A 128 -10.42 -9.55 10.83
CA ASN A 128 -11.43 -10.06 11.75
C ASN A 128 -12.54 -10.82 10.99
N SER A 129 -13.68 -11.08 11.63
CA SER A 129 -14.80 -11.80 11.03
C SER A 129 -15.43 -11.10 9.81
N ARG A 130 -15.19 -9.79 9.64
CA ARG A 130 -15.64 -8.95 8.52
C ARG A 130 -14.53 -8.69 7.49
N GLY A 131 -13.49 -9.53 7.47
CA GLY A 131 -12.36 -9.40 6.54
C GLY A 131 -11.23 -8.52 7.07
N CYS A 132 -10.39 -8.02 6.16
CA CYS A 132 -9.19 -7.21 6.47
C CYS A 132 -9.52 -5.72 6.72
N GLY A 133 -10.63 -5.43 7.40
CA GLY A 133 -11.16 -4.07 7.55
C GLY A 133 -10.83 -3.40 8.89
N GLU A 134 -10.03 -4.05 9.74
CA GLU A 134 -9.68 -3.51 11.06
C GLU A 134 -8.37 -2.72 11.01
N ILE A 135 -8.50 -1.41 10.85
CA ILE A 135 -7.39 -0.48 10.66
C ILE A 135 -6.95 0.09 12.00
N THR A 136 -5.66 0.01 12.29
CA THR A 136 -5.00 0.70 13.40
C THR A 136 -3.98 1.69 12.86
N ALA A 137 -4.16 2.98 13.17
CA ALA A 137 -3.17 4.01 12.90
C ALA A 137 -2.26 4.16 14.12
N LEU A 138 -0.97 3.94 13.90
CA LEU A 138 0.10 4.14 14.87
C LEU A 138 0.93 5.34 14.44
N ASP A 139 1.31 6.17 15.40
CA ASP A 139 2.39 7.12 15.21
C ASP A 139 3.64 6.35 14.74
N ALA A 140 4.18 6.69 13.56
CA ALA A 140 5.26 5.89 12.99
C ALA A 140 6.58 6.03 13.76
N ASP A 141 6.80 7.15 14.44
CA ASP A 141 8.03 7.42 15.19
C ASP A 141 8.00 6.79 16.58
N LEU A 142 6.84 6.85 17.23
CA LEU A 142 6.68 6.48 18.64
C LEU A 142 5.93 5.18 18.86
N GLY A 143 5.22 4.66 17.85
CA GLY A 143 4.38 3.46 17.95
C GLY A 143 3.11 3.65 18.78
N THR A 144 2.78 4.88 19.19
CA THR A 144 1.58 5.16 19.98
C THR A 144 0.32 5.10 19.11
N ARG A 145 -0.77 4.56 19.65
CA ARG A 145 -2.05 4.48 18.92
C ARG A 145 -2.66 5.86 18.74
N ARG A 146 -2.98 6.22 17.49
CA ARG A 146 -3.65 7.48 17.14
C ARG A 146 -5.15 7.28 16.93
N ALA A 147 -5.53 6.33 16.09
CA ALA A 147 -6.91 6.07 15.74
C ALA A 147 -7.12 4.61 15.34
N THR A 148 -8.36 4.15 15.46
CA THR A 148 -8.76 2.82 15.01
C THR A 148 -10.08 2.88 14.28
N ARG A 149 -10.26 2.01 13.29
CA ARG A 149 -11.50 1.84 12.55
C ARG A 149 -11.74 0.37 12.25
N SER A 150 -13.01 -0.04 12.14
CA SER A 150 -13.34 -1.38 11.68
C SER A 150 -14.50 -1.37 10.68
N SER A 151 -14.18 -1.60 9.41
CA SER A 151 -15.11 -1.70 8.28
C SER A 151 -15.39 -3.14 7.88
N ASP A 152 -16.44 -3.36 7.07
CA ASP A 152 -16.47 -4.55 6.21
C ASP A 152 -15.37 -4.43 5.14
N ALA A 153 -14.71 -5.54 4.82
CA ALA A 153 -13.66 -5.60 3.81
C ALA A 153 -13.55 -7.01 3.24
N ASP A 154 -12.85 -7.14 2.12
CA ASP A 154 -12.50 -8.46 1.62
C ASP A 154 -11.51 -9.16 2.53
N ARG A 155 -11.40 -10.48 2.33
CA ARG A 155 -10.43 -11.32 3.03
C ARG A 155 -8.99 -10.98 2.65
N ALA A 156 -8.72 -10.20 1.63
CA ALA A 156 -7.40 -9.66 1.37
C ALA A 156 -7.59 -8.26 0.83
N ILE A 157 -6.75 -7.33 1.26
CA ILE A 157 -6.73 -5.97 0.73
C ILE A 157 -5.30 -5.55 0.41
N ALA A 158 -5.17 -4.66 -0.56
CA ALA A 158 -3.99 -3.85 -0.77
C ALA A 158 -4.24 -2.46 -0.19
N LEU A 159 -3.20 -1.89 0.44
CA LEU A 159 -3.17 -0.49 0.84
C LEU A 159 -2.32 0.31 -0.15
N ARG A 160 -2.80 1.48 -0.55
CA ARG A 160 -2.10 2.44 -1.43
C ARG A 160 -2.32 3.86 -0.92
N SER A 161 -1.34 4.73 -1.10
CA SER A 161 -1.46 6.16 -0.82
C SER A 161 -0.44 6.94 -1.63
N ASP A 162 -0.75 8.19 -1.93
CA ASP A 162 0.16 9.19 -2.49
C ASP A 162 0.50 10.29 -1.48
N GLY A 163 0.02 10.17 -0.23
CA GLY A 163 0.16 11.18 0.82
C GLY A 163 -1.11 11.99 1.10
N GLY A 164 -2.14 11.95 0.25
CA GLY A 164 -3.44 12.58 0.52
C GLY A 164 -4.38 11.63 1.24
N TYR A 165 -4.91 10.66 0.50
CA TYR A 165 -5.79 9.62 1.01
C TYR A 165 -5.11 8.26 0.97
N VAL A 166 -5.67 7.33 1.73
CA VAL A 166 -5.32 5.91 1.65
C VAL A 166 -6.47 5.18 0.99
N LEU A 167 -6.15 4.37 -0.01
CA LEU A 167 -7.05 3.41 -0.64
C LEU A 167 -6.81 2.04 -0.03
N GLY A 168 -7.84 1.48 0.59
CA GLY A 168 -7.92 0.05 0.90
C GLY A 168 -8.79 -0.65 -0.13
N MET A 169 -8.21 -1.56 -0.91
CA MET A 169 -8.90 -2.26 -1.99
C MET A 169 -8.76 -3.76 -1.86
N GLY A 170 -9.89 -4.47 -1.83
CA GLY A 170 -9.99 -5.90 -2.11
C GLY A 170 -10.47 -6.15 -3.55
N THR A 171 -10.82 -7.40 -3.86
CA THR A 171 -11.28 -7.83 -5.19
C THR A 171 -12.71 -7.43 -5.51
N THR A 172 -13.51 -7.02 -4.53
CA THR A 172 -14.93 -6.70 -4.72
C THR A 172 -15.38 -5.49 -3.91
N ARG A 173 -14.50 -4.93 -3.07
CA ARG A 173 -14.81 -3.77 -2.22
C ARG A 173 -13.58 -2.88 -2.06
N LEU A 174 -13.80 -1.57 -2.13
CA LEU A 174 -12.78 -0.58 -1.80
C LEU A 174 -13.35 0.51 -0.87
N GLU A 175 -12.47 1.08 -0.05
CA GLU A 175 -12.74 2.26 0.76
C GLU A 175 -11.54 3.23 0.69
N THR A 176 -11.82 4.51 0.86
CA THR A 176 -10.78 5.52 1.08
C THR A 176 -10.87 6.12 2.48
N TRP A 177 -9.72 6.56 3.00
CA TRP A 177 -9.62 7.21 4.30
C TRP A 177 -8.65 8.39 4.30
N GLY A 178 -9.00 9.45 5.03
CA GLY A 178 -8.05 10.53 5.36
C GLY A 178 -7.23 10.21 6.60
N SER A 179 -6.34 11.13 7.00
CA SER A 179 -5.45 10.99 8.17
C SER A 179 -6.16 10.80 9.52
N ASN A 180 -7.42 11.21 9.62
CA ASN A 180 -8.30 10.98 10.77
C ASN A 180 -9.07 9.64 10.72
N LEU A 181 -8.78 8.77 9.74
CA LEU A 181 -9.47 7.51 9.44
C LEU A 181 -10.97 7.64 9.11
N VAL A 182 -11.47 8.87 8.90
CA VAL A 182 -12.83 9.09 8.41
C VAL A 182 -12.93 8.59 6.97
N ARG A 183 -14.05 7.93 6.66
CA ARG A 183 -14.27 7.37 5.32
C ARG A 183 -14.45 8.50 4.32
N GLY A 184 -13.70 8.45 3.23
CA GLY A 184 -14.03 9.19 2.02
C GLY A 184 -15.18 8.49 1.30
N ILE A 185 -14.90 7.38 0.62
CA ILE A 185 -15.89 6.60 -0.14
C ILE A 185 -15.93 5.13 0.26
N GLU A 186 -17.01 4.46 -0.17
CA GLU A 186 -17.24 3.02 -0.08
C GLU A 186 -17.81 2.58 -1.43
N TYR A 187 -17.14 1.67 -2.14
CA TYR A 187 -17.50 1.29 -3.51
C TYR A 187 -17.32 -0.23 -3.72
N GLY A 188 -18.19 -0.85 -4.52
CA GLY A 188 -18.23 -2.29 -4.73
C GLY A 188 -19.36 -3.01 -3.96
N ARG A 189 -19.02 -4.11 -3.28
CA ARG A 189 -19.91 -4.84 -2.38
C ARG A 189 -20.20 -3.97 -1.14
N VAL A 190 -21.45 -3.50 -1.02
CA VAL A 190 -21.96 -2.71 0.11
C VAL A 190 -23.23 -3.37 0.66
N ASP A 191 -23.08 -4.14 1.73
CA ASP A 191 -24.18 -4.97 2.27
C ASP A 191 -25.27 -4.15 2.98
N ALA A 192 -24.90 -3.00 3.56
CA ALA A 192 -25.79 -2.13 4.32
C ALA A 192 -25.67 -0.66 3.87
N PRO A 193 -26.24 -0.28 2.73
CA PRO A 193 -26.13 1.08 2.22
C PRO A 193 -26.86 2.07 3.12
N VAL A 194 -26.14 3.11 3.60
CA VAL A 194 -26.72 4.17 4.45
C VAL A 194 -27.77 5.00 3.68
N LYS A 195 -27.48 5.27 2.40
CA LYS A 195 -28.40 5.89 1.45
C LYS A 195 -28.53 4.94 0.26
N PRO A 196 -29.73 4.41 -0.05
CA PRO A 196 -29.90 3.45 -1.14
C PRO A 196 -29.72 4.09 -2.53
N ASP A 197 -29.95 5.40 -2.67
CA ASP A 197 -29.73 6.15 -3.91
C ASP A 197 -28.42 6.95 -3.84
N ARG A 198 -27.30 6.28 -4.10
CA ARG A 198 -25.94 6.88 -4.12
C ARG A 198 -25.52 7.38 -5.51
N GLY A 199 -26.46 7.47 -6.45
CA GLY A 199 -26.18 7.77 -7.85
C GLY A 199 -25.96 6.53 -8.72
N PRO A 200 -25.70 6.72 -10.03
CA PRO A 200 -25.89 5.70 -11.05
C PRO A 200 -24.87 4.54 -11.04
N ARG A 201 -23.73 4.65 -10.34
CA ARG A 201 -22.74 3.56 -10.24
C ARG A 201 -22.15 3.46 -8.85
N THR A 202 -22.44 2.34 -8.18
CA THR A 202 -21.92 1.99 -6.85
C THR A 202 -20.84 0.93 -6.89
N GLY A 203 -20.53 0.37 -8.06
CA GLY A 203 -19.59 -0.74 -8.23
C GLY A 203 -20.17 -2.11 -7.84
N THR A 204 -21.47 -2.19 -7.54
CA THR A 204 -22.12 -3.46 -7.20
C THR A 204 -22.05 -4.41 -8.39
N GLY A 205 -21.58 -5.64 -8.19
CA GLY A 205 -21.38 -6.61 -9.27
C GLY A 205 -20.09 -6.41 -10.07
N CYS A 206 -19.15 -5.62 -9.55
CA CYS A 206 -17.83 -5.44 -10.16
C CYS A 206 -16.74 -6.18 -9.37
N GLU A 207 -15.79 -6.75 -10.11
CA GLU A 207 -14.53 -7.27 -9.58
C GLU A 207 -13.38 -6.30 -9.87
N PHE A 208 -12.55 -6.01 -8.87
CA PHE A 208 -11.43 -5.08 -8.92
C PHE A 208 -10.12 -5.83 -9.12
N SER A 209 -9.33 -5.39 -10.08
CA SER A 209 -8.05 -5.99 -10.44
C SER A 209 -6.85 -5.12 -10.05
N SER A 210 -7.00 -3.80 -10.12
CA SER A 210 -5.95 -2.84 -9.79
C SER A 210 -6.56 -1.50 -9.37
N GLY A 211 -5.90 -0.79 -8.46
CA GLY A 211 -6.36 0.50 -7.96
C GLY A 211 -5.23 1.36 -7.43
N MET A 212 -5.31 2.66 -7.67
CA MET A 212 -4.43 3.67 -7.10
C MET A 212 -5.25 4.91 -6.71
N THR A 213 -4.68 5.73 -5.84
CA THR A 213 -5.24 7.01 -5.43
C THR A 213 -4.18 8.07 -5.65
N SER A 214 -4.58 9.24 -6.15
CA SER A 214 -3.76 10.44 -6.09
C SER A 214 -4.62 11.70 -5.98
N GLY A 215 -4.18 12.66 -5.17
CA GLY A 215 -4.93 13.86 -4.83
C GLY A 215 -6.31 13.50 -4.28
N ASP A 216 -7.36 14.01 -4.90
CA ASP A 216 -8.75 13.74 -4.58
C ASP A 216 -9.40 12.69 -5.53
N ARG A 217 -8.60 11.89 -6.23
CA ARG A 217 -9.05 10.88 -7.20
C ARG A 217 -8.64 9.46 -6.81
N VAL A 218 -9.49 8.51 -7.19
CA VAL A 218 -9.22 7.07 -7.17
C VAL A 218 -9.43 6.52 -8.57
N ALA A 219 -8.42 5.85 -9.11
CA ALA A 219 -8.53 5.10 -10.36
C ALA A 219 -8.60 3.61 -10.05
N VAL A 220 -9.53 2.90 -10.70
CA VAL A 220 -9.70 1.45 -10.57
C VAL A 220 -9.85 0.78 -11.94
N ILE A 221 -9.16 -0.34 -12.11
CA ILE A 221 -9.45 -1.30 -13.19
C ILE A 221 -10.41 -2.35 -12.65
N GLU A 222 -11.60 -2.37 -13.21
CA GLU A 222 -12.70 -3.24 -12.79
C GLU A 222 -13.32 -3.97 -13.98
N HIS A 223 -14.02 -5.06 -13.68
CA HIS A 223 -14.92 -5.72 -14.61
C HIS A 223 -16.28 -5.90 -13.94
N CYS A 224 -17.31 -5.30 -14.51
CA CYS A 224 -18.67 -5.31 -13.98
C CYS A 224 -19.59 -6.23 -14.79
N ASP A 225 -20.65 -6.73 -14.15
CA ASP A 225 -21.69 -7.51 -14.82
C ASP A 225 -22.19 -6.82 -16.11
N GLY A 226 -22.07 -7.53 -17.23
CA GLY A 226 -22.50 -7.05 -18.55
C GLY A 226 -21.49 -6.18 -19.31
N ASP A 227 -20.34 -5.84 -18.73
CA ASP A 227 -19.27 -5.17 -19.49
C ASP A 227 -18.65 -6.16 -20.50
N PRO A 228 -18.35 -5.72 -21.74
CA PRO A 228 -17.68 -6.58 -22.72
C PRO A 228 -16.17 -6.77 -22.43
N GLY A 229 -15.61 -6.08 -21.44
CA GLY A 229 -14.19 -6.11 -21.10
C GLY A 229 -13.89 -5.44 -19.75
N PHE A 230 -12.62 -5.25 -19.45
CA PHE A 230 -12.15 -4.42 -18.34
C PHE A 230 -12.33 -2.93 -18.61
N ARG A 231 -12.63 -2.21 -17.53
CA ARG A 231 -12.95 -0.79 -17.50
C ARG A 231 -11.96 -0.06 -16.62
N LEU A 232 -11.59 1.15 -17.06
CA LEU A 232 -10.99 2.15 -16.18
C LEU A 232 -12.09 3.06 -15.66
N THR A 233 -12.26 3.12 -14.34
CA THR A 233 -13.18 4.04 -13.67
C THR A 233 -12.39 4.97 -12.76
N VAL A 234 -12.73 6.26 -12.82
CA VAL A 234 -12.14 7.31 -11.99
C VAL A 234 -13.21 7.93 -11.11
N LEU A 235 -12.99 7.84 -9.80
CA LEU A 235 -13.89 8.25 -8.74
C LEU A 235 -13.27 9.38 -7.92
N GLY A 236 -14.11 10.16 -7.23
CA GLY A 236 -13.65 11.01 -6.14
C GLY A 236 -13.18 10.18 -4.95
N ALA A 237 -12.10 10.60 -4.30
CA ALA A 237 -11.61 9.99 -3.07
C ALA A 237 -12.52 10.29 -1.86
N VAL A 238 -13.44 11.24 -1.97
CA VAL A 238 -14.45 11.61 -0.97
C VAL A 238 -15.83 11.75 -1.61
N LEU A 239 -16.87 11.78 -0.78
CA LEU A 239 -18.22 12.09 -1.23
C LEU A 239 -18.37 13.58 -1.56
N ASP A 240 -19.26 13.90 -2.49
CA ASP A 240 -19.70 15.27 -2.74
C ASP A 240 -20.66 15.79 -1.65
N LYS A 241 -21.12 17.03 -1.81
CA LYS A 241 -22.06 17.69 -0.89
C LYS A 241 -23.40 16.97 -0.73
N ASP A 242 -23.78 16.13 -1.69
CA ASP A 242 -25.03 15.37 -1.69
C ASP A 242 -24.82 13.94 -1.14
N GLU A 243 -23.63 13.67 -0.60
CA GLU A 243 -23.17 12.37 -0.10
C GLU A 243 -23.11 11.28 -1.18
N LYS A 244 -22.80 11.66 -2.42
CA LYS A 244 -22.62 10.76 -3.55
C LYS A 244 -21.15 10.64 -3.95
N ILE A 245 -20.80 9.50 -4.55
CA ILE A 245 -19.47 9.30 -5.11
C ILE A 245 -19.43 10.04 -6.45
N THR A 246 -18.51 11.00 -6.59
CA THR A 246 -18.30 11.67 -7.87
C THR A 246 -17.67 10.71 -8.86
N LEU A 247 -18.28 10.55 -10.03
CA LEU A 247 -17.76 9.79 -11.15
C LEU A 247 -17.17 10.76 -12.17
N TYR A 248 -15.85 10.77 -12.32
CA TYR A 248 -15.16 11.67 -13.27
C TYR A 248 -15.14 11.08 -14.68
N GLY A 249 -14.88 9.78 -14.78
CA GLY A 249 -14.96 9.07 -16.04
C GLY A 249 -14.93 7.58 -15.86
N SER A 250 -15.46 6.87 -16.85
CA SER A 250 -15.57 5.42 -16.79
C SER A 250 -15.77 4.84 -18.18
N SER A 251 -14.75 4.14 -18.68
CA SER A 251 -14.75 3.59 -20.04
C SER A 251 -14.23 2.16 -20.05
N VAL A 252 -14.81 1.31 -20.92
CA VAL A 252 -14.25 -0.02 -21.21
C VAL A 252 -13.02 0.19 -22.06
N ILE A 253 -11.87 -0.30 -21.61
CA ILE A 253 -10.56 -0.05 -22.23
C ILE A 253 -9.97 -1.27 -22.93
N THR A 254 -10.67 -2.41 -22.89
CA THR A 254 -10.27 -3.68 -23.51
C THR A 254 -11.41 -4.26 -24.34
N SER A 255 -11.11 -5.05 -25.37
CA SER A 255 -12.13 -5.70 -26.20
C SER A 255 -12.74 -6.99 -25.61
N GLY A 256 -12.25 -7.47 -24.47
CA GLY A 256 -12.64 -8.75 -23.88
C GLY A 256 -12.04 -8.96 -22.48
N THR A 257 -12.37 -10.09 -21.86
CA THR A 257 -11.79 -10.56 -20.59
C THR A 257 -11.02 -11.88 -20.73
N ALA A 258 -10.77 -12.32 -21.97
CA ALA A 258 -10.05 -13.56 -22.26
C ALA A 258 -8.57 -13.54 -21.83
N PHE A 259 -8.01 -12.35 -21.63
CA PHE A 259 -6.62 -12.13 -21.22
C PHE A 259 -6.54 -11.46 -19.85
N ALA A 260 -5.32 -11.31 -19.33
CA ALA A 260 -5.09 -10.68 -18.04
C ALA A 260 -5.62 -9.23 -18.01
N ALA A 261 -6.16 -8.83 -16.86
CA ALA A 261 -6.62 -7.47 -16.63
C ALA A 261 -5.47 -6.46 -16.76
N PRO A 262 -5.69 -5.28 -17.37
CA PRO A 262 -4.74 -4.18 -17.31
C PRO A 262 -4.44 -3.79 -15.86
N THR A 263 -3.24 -3.29 -15.59
CA THR A 263 -2.82 -2.89 -14.24
C THR A 263 -2.46 -1.41 -14.20
N ILE A 264 -2.98 -0.67 -13.22
CA ILE A 264 -2.55 0.70 -12.94
C ILE A 264 -1.16 0.60 -12.31
N VAL A 265 -0.17 1.18 -12.98
CA VAL A 265 1.22 1.12 -12.56
C VAL A 265 1.69 2.41 -11.91
N ALA A 266 1.08 3.54 -12.23
CA ALA A 266 1.34 4.82 -11.59
C ALA A 266 0.12 5.73 -11.68
N MET A 267 0.00 6.67 -10.75
CA MET A 267 -1.01 7.72 -10.74
C MET A 267 -0.39 8.99 -10.14
N SER A 268 -0.68 10.13 -10.76
CA SER A 268 -0.40 11.49 -10.28
C SER A 268 -1.72 12.26 -10.18
N GLU A 269 -1.67 13.52 -9.76
CA GLU A 269 -2.86 14.38 -9.76
C GLU A 269 -3.39 14.64 -11.18
N SER A 270 -2.55 14.58 -12.22
CA SER A 270 -2.91 14.93 -13.59
C SER A 270 -3.07 13.72 -14.52
N ALA A 271 -2.51 12.55 -14.16
CA ALA A 271 -2.43 11.40 -15.06
C ALA A 271 -2.54 10.03 -14.36
N ILE A 272 -2.94 9.03 -15.14
CA ILE A 272 -3.05 7.61 -14.75
C ILE A 272 -2.30 6.79 -15.79
N ALA A 273 -1.29 6.02 -15.37
CA ALA A 273 -0.57 5.10 -16.25
C ALA A 273 -1.06 3.66 -16.06
N VAL A 274 -1.48 3.04 -17.14
CA VAL A 274 -1.99 1.66 -17.18
C VAL A 274 -1.10 0.82 -18.09
N TYR A 275 -0.58 -0.28 -17.57
CA TYR A 275 0.08 -1.32 -18.34
C TYR A 275 -0.97 -2.31 -18.85
N ASP A 276 -1.14 -2.41 -20.17
CA ASP A 276 -2.22 -3.19 -20.77
C ASP A 276 -1.81 -4.57 -21.31
N GLY A 277 -0.50 -4.88 -21.32
CA GLY A 277 0.02 -6.17 -21.78
C GLY A 277 -0.08 -6.45 -23.29
N GLY A 278 -0.77 -5.61 -24.06
CA GLY A 278 -0.91 -5.73 -25.51
C GLY A 278 -1.90 -6.79 -26.04
N GLU A 279 -2.52 -7.62 -25.19
CA GLU A 279 -3.44 -8.70 -25.63
C GLU A 279 -4.91 -8.31 -25.69
N ASN A 280 -5.28 -7.21 -25.04
CA ASN A 280 -6.67 -6.79 -24.86
C ASN A 280 -7.22 -5.96 -26.05
N SER A 281 -6.64 -6.15 -27.24
CA SER A 281 -6.95 -5.47 -28.50
C SER A 281 -7.38 -6.49 -29.56
N PRO A 282 -8.27 -6.15 -30.51
CA PRO A 282 -8.70 -7.05 -31.60
C PRO A 282 -7.53 -7.63 -32.41
N GLU A 283 -6.42 -6.89 -32.48
CA GLU A 283 -5.15 -7.34 -33.03
C GLU A 283 -4.07 -7.34 -31.92
N PRO A 284 -3.23 -8.38 -31.82
CA PRO A 284 -2.14 -8.43 -30.85
C PRO A 284 -1.19 -7.23 -31.01
N ALA A 285 -1.07 -6.41 -29.98
CA ALA A 285 -0.16 -5.28 -29.91
C ALA A 285 1.05 -5.61 -29.03
N PRO A 286 2.18 -4.90 -29.18
CA PRO A 286 3.23 -4.96 -28.17
C PRO A 286 2.69 -4.45 -26.82
N PRO A 287 3.22 -4.94 -25.68
CA PRO A 287 2.87 -4.40 -24.37
C PRO A 287 3.04 -2.89 -24.32
N THR A 288 2.04 -2.20 -23.79
CA THR A 288 1.95 -0.75 -23.88
C THR A 288 1.64 -0.16 -22.50
N ILE A 289 2.28 0.97 -22.20
CA ILE A 289 1.81 1.87 -21.14
C ILE A 289 0.90 2.91 -21.81
N ARG A 290 -0.36 2.90 -21.41
CA ARG A 290 -1.38 3.88 -21.78
C ARG A 290 -1.49 4.92 -20.68
N VAL A 291 -1.47 6.19 -21.05
CA VAL A 291 -1.62 7.32 -20.14
C VAL A 291 -2.98 7.94 -20.34
N PHE A 292 -3.74 8.00 -19.27
CA PHE A 292 -5.02 8.69 -19.19
C PHE A 292 -4.86 9.96 -18.37
N ASN A 293 -5.71 10.96 -18.59
CA ASN A 293 -5.77 12.12 -17.70
C ASN A 293 -6.53 11.79 -16.40
N SER A 294 -6.62 12.76 -15.48
CA SER A 294 -7.35 12.66 -14.21
C SER A 294 -8.86 12.37 -14.33
N ASP A 295 -9.43 12.45 -15.53
CA ASP A 295 -10.84 12.13 -15.81
C ASP A 295 -10.99 10.78 -16.56
N GLY A 296 -9.89 10.05 -16.77
CA GLY A 296 -9.90 8.75 -17.43
C GLY A 296 -9.99 8.80 -18.96
N ALA A 297 -9.70 9.94 -19.59
CA ALA A 297 -9.58 10.06 -21.04
C ALA A 297 -8.17 9.65 -21.51
N ASP A 298 -8.08 8.83 -22.56
CA ASP A 298 -6.81 8.34 -23.13
C ASP A 298 -6.05 9.48 -23.82
N THR A 299 -4.78 9.69 -23.45
CA THR A 299 -3.98 10.84 -23.92
C THR A 299 -2.67 10.46 -24.59
N ALA A 300 -2.10 9.30 -24.26
CA ALA A 300 -0.88 8.81 -24.86
C ALA A 300 -0.76 7.29 -24.73
N ARG A 301 -0.05 6.68 -25.67
CA ARG A 301 0.26 5.24 -25.66
C ARG A 301 1.69 5.05 -26.10
N GLN A 302 2.46 4.28 -25.34
CA GLN A 302 3.87 4.01 -25.63
C GLN A 302 4.15 2.52 -25.48
N PRO A 303 4.59 1.84 -26.56
CA PRO A 303 5.10 0.47 -26.46
C PRO A 303 6.29 0.40 -25.52
N VAL A 304 6.31 -0.62 -24.67
CA VAL A 304 7.38 -0.87 -23.69
C VAL A 304 7.78 -2.35 -23.70
N PRO A 305 9.04 -2.68 -23.35
CA PRO A 305 9.43 -4.06 -23.11
C PRO A 305 8.68 -4.65 -21.92
N GLY A 306 8.21 -5.88 -22.03
CA GLY A 306 7.57 -6.59 -20.94
C GLY A 306 6.86 -7.87 -21.40
N PRO A 307 6.43 -8.73 -20.47
CA PRO A 307 5.56 -9.84 -20.77
C PRO A 307 4.12 -9.35 -21.00
N ARG A 308 3.34 -10.16 -21.68
CA ARG A 308 1.95 -9.85 -21.98
C ARG A 308 1.04 -9.85 -20.75
N THR A 309 1.37 -10.66 -19.76
CA THR A 309 0.74 -10.61 -18.45
C THR A 309 1.42 -9.55 -17.60
N PRO A 310 0.68 -8.57 -17.03
CA PRO A 310 1.25 -7.61 -16.10
C PRO A 310 1.93 -8.30 -14.90
N PRO A 311 3.05 -7.77 -14.37
CA PRO A 311 3.66 -8.33 -13.18
C PRO A 311 2.76 -8.13 -11.96
N THR A 312 2.42 -9.21 -11.27
CA THR A 312 1.52 -9.21 -10.09
C THR A 312 2.10 -8.52 -8.86
N ALA A 313 3.41 -8.28 -8.82
CA ALA A 313 4.13 -7.72 -7.68
C ALA A 313 4.93 -6.46 -8.00
N ALA A 314 4.79 -5.88 -9.20
CA ALA A 314 5.46 -4.63 -9.53
C ALA A 314 4.83 -3.48 -8.75
N THR A 315 5.64 -2.81 -7.94
CA THR A 315 5.29 -1.52 -7.36
C THR A 315 5.92 -0.41 -8.19
N SER A 316 5.29 0.76 -8.24
CA SER A 316 5.97 1.97 -8.70
C SER A 316 6.70 2.63 -7.56
N VAL A 317 7.81 3.29 -7.88
CA VAL A 317 8.53 4.14 -6.95
C VAL A 317 8.63 5.53 -7.55
N THR A 318 8.14 6.52 -6.81
CA THR A 318 8.26 7.93 -7.18
C THR A 318 9.34 8.58 -6.34
N SER A 319 10.29 9.23 -7.00
CA SER A 319 11.46 9.84 -6.37
C SER A 319 11.97 10.97 -7.26
N ASP A 320 12.21 12.15 -6.68
CA ASP A 320 12.75 13.33 -7.37
C ASP A 320 12.01 13.71 -8.67
N GLY A 321 10.67 13.71 -8.61
CA GLY A 321 9.83 14.07 -9.77
C GLY A 321 9.82 13.04 -10.90
N LEU A 322 10.33 11.82 -10.67
CA LEU A 322 10.27 10.70 -11.60
C LEU A 322 9.52 9.54 -10.97
N THR A 323 8.76 8.82 -11.79
CA THR A 323 8.09 7.59 -11.38
C THR A 323 8.65 6.42 -12.16
N SER A 324 9.25 5.45 -11.48
CA SER A 324 9.82 4.26 -12.09
C SER A 324 8.90 3.05 -11.92
N VAL A 325 8.75 2.26 -12.98
CA VAL A 325 7.87 1.09 -13.04
C VAL A 325 8.64 -0.07 -13.62
N TRP A 326 8.65 -1.21 -12.92
CA TRP A 326 9.19 -2.45 -13.49
C TRP A 326 8.10 -3.21 -14.23
N THR A 327 8.35 -3.50 -15.50
CA THR A 327 7.41 -4.22 -16.38
C THR A 327 7.58 -5.73 -16.32
N GLY A 328 8.50 -6.25 -15.50
CA GLY A 328 8.85 -7.67 -15.45
C GLY A 328 10.14 -8.02 -16.21
N GLN A 329 10.63 -7.13 -17.08
CA GLN A 329 11.87 -7.32 -17.85
C GLN A 329 12.75 -6.07 -17.92
N ALA A 330 12.13 -4.90 -17.80
CA ALA A 330 12.79 -3.61 -17.88
C ALA A 330 12.13 -2.64 -16.90
N THR A 331 12.83 -1.55 -16.59
CA THR A 331 12.29 -0.46 -15.78
C THR A 331 12.02 0.71 -16.70
N VAL A 332 10.76 1.08 -16.80
CA VAL A 332 10.31 2.25 -17.55
C VAL A 332 10.27 3.42 -16.57
N VAL A 333 10.92 4.52 -16.94
CA VAL A 333 10.94 5.74 -16.13
C VAL A 333 9.98 6.75 -16.77
N LEU A 334 9.02 7.19 -15.99
CA LEU A 334 7.98 8.13 -16.33
C LEU A 334 8.30 9.50 -15.71
N ASP A 335 7.84 10.55 -16.37
CA ASP A 335 7.71 11.86 -15.74
C ASP A 335 6.74 11.77 -14.55
N GLY A 336 7.08 12.36 -13.40
CA GLY A 336 6.33 12.18 -12.16
C GLY A 336 4.92 12.79 -12.17
N ASP A 337 4.68 13.81 -13.00
CA ASP A 337 3.38 14.46 -13.13
C ASP A 337 2.62 13.91 -14.35
N SER A 338 3.15 14.09 -15.56
CA SER A 338 2.44 13.68 -16.78
C SER A 338 2.39 12.17 -17.00
N LEU A 339 3.17 11.39 -16.24
CA LEU A 339 3.36 9.94 -16.38
C LEU A 339 3.74 9.48 -17.80
N ARG A 340 4.23 10.39 -18.65
CA ARG A 340 4.73 10.05 -19.97
C ARG A 340 6.07 9.34 -19.84
N PRO A 341 6.28 8.19 -20.51
CA PRO A 341 7.58 7.53 -20.52
C PRO A 341 8.68 8.44 -21.07
N ARG A 342 9.80 8.53 -20.34
CA ARG A 342 10.99 9.29 -20.74
C ARG A 342 12.05 8.39 -21.36
N TYR A 343 12.34 7.27 -20.70
CA TYR A 343 13.30 6.26 -21.17
C TYR A 343 13.04 4.92 -20.48
N THR A 344 13.72 3.88 -20.98
CA THR A 344 13.63 2.52 -20.45
C THR A 344 15.03 2.00 -20.16
N VAL A 345 15.20 1.40 -18.98
CA VAL A 345 16.43 0.71 -18.57
C VAL A 345 16.18 -0.80 -18.73
N PRO A 346 16.86 -1.48 -19.67
CA PRO A 346 16.63 -2.90 -19.94
C PRO A 346 17.33 -3.81 -18.92
N HIS A 347 16.90 -5.08 -18.84
CA HIS A 347 17.52 -6.13 -18.02
C HIS A 347 17.58 -5.80 -16.53
N THR A 348 16.47 -5.28 -16.00
CA THR A 348 16.35 -4.86 -14.61
C THR A 348 15.39 -5.77 -13.86
N ARG A 349 15.39 -5.62 -12.54
CA ARG A 349 14.66 -6.47 -11.59
C ARG A 349 13.70 -5.72 -10.67
N GLY A 350 13.47 -4.44 -10.90
CA GLY A 350 12.58 -3.65 -10.06
C GLY A 350 12.58 -2.17 -10.42
N PRO A 351 11.69 -1.38 -9.79
CA PRO A 351 11.67 0.06 -9.96
C PRO A 351 12.98 0.69 -9.47
N GLY A 352 13.33 1.86 -10.00
CA GLY A 352 14.50 2.63 -9.61
C GLY A 352 14.20 3.73 -8.59
N ILE A 353 15.23 4.11 -7.82
CA ILE A 353 15.19 5.22 -6.86
C ILE A 353 16.25 6.26 -7.20
N VAL A 354 16.01 7.53 -6.87
CA VAL A 354 17.01 8.59 -7.02
C VAL A 354 17.74 8.78 -5.70
N VAL A 355 19.07 8.65 -5.73
CA VAL A 355 19.96 8.81 -4.57
C VAL A 355 21.18 9.61 -4.97
N GLY A 356 21.40 10.75 -4.30
CA GLY A 356 22.51 11.65 -4.60
C GLY A 356 22.53 12.13 -6.06
N GLY A 357 21.35 12.46 -6.58
CA GLY A 357 21.16 12.98 -7.94
C GLY A 357 21.35 11.96 -9.06
N GLN A 358 21.46 10.67 -8.76
CA GLN A 358 21.52 9.60 -9.78
C GLN A 358 20.39 8.61 -9.59
N MET A 359 19.89 8.03 -10.68
CA MET A 359 18.87 7.00 -10.63
C MET A 359 19.56 5.63 -10.55
N MET A 360 19.27 4.91 -9.47
CA MET A 360 19.73 3.57 -9.23
C MET A 360 18.59 2.61 -9.56
N VAL A 361 18.79 1.73 -10.55
CA VAL A 361 17.80 0.72 -10.95
C VAL A 361 18.31 -0.67 -10.63
N PRO A 362 17.58 -1.50 -9.85
CA PRO A 362 18.02 -2.84 -9.49
C PRO A 362 18.22 -3.74 -10.72
N ASP A 363 19.33 -4.45 -10.77
CA ASP A 363 19.61 -5.55 -11.70
C ASP A 363 20.08 -6.80 -10.94
N ASP A 364 20.52 -7.84 -11.63
CA ASP A 364 21.00 -9.07 -10.99
C ASP A 364 22.26 -8.92 -10.14
N ARG A 365 23.10 -7.91 -10.43
CA ARG A 365 24.41 -7.72 -9.77
C ARG A 365 24.37 -6.67 -8.66
N GLY A 366 23.39 -5.80 -8.69
CA GLY A 366 23.22 -4.70 -7.75
C GLY A 366 22.31 -3.64 -8.36
N TYR A 367 22.88 -2.49 -8.70
CA TYR A 367 22.20 -1.42 -9.40
C TYR A 367 22.96 -1.00 -10.65
N VAL A 368 22.24 -0.83 -11.76
CA VAL A 368 22.69 0.03 -12.84
C VAL A 368 22.40 1.47 -12.44
N VAL A 369 23.42 2.34 -12.55
CA VAL A 369 23.29 3.76 -12.23
C VAL A 369 23.16 4.53 -13.54
N VAL A 370 22.07 5.27 -13.68
CA VAL A 370 21.74 6.06 -14.86
C VAL A 370 21.52 7.52 -14.49
N ASP A 371 21.83 8.40 -15.44
CA ASP A 371 21.48 9.82 -15.37
C ASP A 371 19.95 9.96 -15.33
N PRO A 372 19.35 10.59 -14.30
CA PRO A 372 17.89 10.63 -14.14
C PRO A 372 17.15 11.31 -15.29
N ALA A 373 17.79 12.26 -15.98
CA ALA A 373 17.16 13.04 -17.05
C ALA A 373 17.17 12.29 -18.40
N THR A 374 18.25 11.58 -18.69
CA THR A 374 18.51 10.99 -20.02
C THR A 374 18.42 9.47 -20.05
N GLY A 375 18.50 8.79 -18.90
CA GLY A 375 18.60 7.34 -18.82
C GLY A 375 19.97 6.80 -19.27
N ARG A 376 20.94 7.67 -19.56
CA ARG A 376 22.28 7.24 -19.96
C ARG A 376 22.97 6.57 -18.77
N ARG A 377 23.47 5.36 -18.98
CA ARG A 377 24.29 4.66 -17.98
C ARG A 377 25.52 5.50 -17.63
N VAL A 378 25.70 5.74 -16.33
CA VAL A 378 26.86 6.44 -15.75
C VAL A 378 27.72 5.53 -14.89
N GLY A 379 27.19 4.40 -14.44
CA GLY A 379 27.93 3.47 -13.60
C GLY A 379 27.16 2.20 -13.26
N GLU A 380 27.70 1.48 -12.29
CA GLU A 380 27.11 0.32 -11.65
C GLU A 380 27.53 0.30 -10.18
N LEU A 381 26.67 -0.26 -9.33
CA LEU A 381 26.91 -0.42 -7.91
C LEU A 381 26.60 -1.86 -7.54
N ALA A 382 27.64 -2.64 -7.25
CA ALA A 382 27.47 -4.03 -6.85
C ALA A 382 26.83 -4.14 -5.47
N VAL A 383 25.86 -5.04 -5.32
CA VAL A 383 25.19 -5.33 -4.06
C VAL A 383 25.25 -6.83 -3.78
N PRO A 384 25.91 -7.27 -2.69
CA PRO A 384 25.97 -8.68 -2.35
C PRO A 384 24.60 -9.13 -1.82
N ARG A 385 23.80 -9.77 -2.69
CA ARG A 385 22.50 -10.36 -2.32
C ARG A 385 22.67 -11.85 -2.04
N ALA A 386 22.03 -12.35 -0.98
CA ALA A 386 21.96 -13.78 -0.73
C ALA A 386 21.13 -14.46 -1.85
N SER A 387 21.74 -15.37 -2.60
CA SER A 387 21.04 -16.10 -3.67
C SER A 387 20.14 -17.19 -3.07
N ASN A 388 18.84 -16.92 -2.96
CA ASN A 388 17.90 -17.88 -2.36
C ASN A 388 17.26 -18.83 -3.41
N GLY A 389 17.98 -19.14 -4.49
CA GLY A 389 17.53 -20.03 -5.57
C GLY A 389 16.67 -19.36 -6.66
N LYS A 390 16.21 -20.15 -7.65
CA LYS A 390 15.53 -19.65 -8.88
C LYS A 390 14.24 -18.86 -8.63
N ALA A 391 13.50 -19.16 -7.57
CA ALA A 391 12.27 -18.41 -7.24
C ALA A 391 12.59 -16.94 -6.88
N ALA A 392 13.72 -16.71 -6.20
CA ALA A 392 14.20 -15.38 -5.83
C ALA A 392 14.71 -14.56 -7.02
N GLU A 393 15.06 -15.19 -8.14
CA GLU A 393 15.47 -14.50 -9.38
C GLU A 393 14.28 -13.83 -10.09
N SER A 394 13.08 -14.41 -9.97
CA SER A 394 11.85 -13.87 -10.56
C SER A 394 11.11 -12.85 -9.68
N THR A 395 11.50 -12.72 -8.42
CA THR A 395 10.87 -11.80 -7.47
C THR A 395 11.41 -10.37 -7.68
N PRO A 396 10.55 -9.35 -7.80
CA PRO A 396 10.99 -7.98 -7.94
C PRO A 396 11.80 -7.53 -6.71
N ILE A 397 12.78 -6.67 -6.96
CA ILE A 397 13.52 -5.94 -5.94
C ILE A 397 12.88 -4.55 -5.85
N ASN A 398 12.16 -4.28 -4.78
CA ASN A 398 11.56 -2.96 -4.56
C ASN A 398 12.48 -2.14 -3.64
N PRO A 399 13.17 -1.11 -4.16
CA PRO A 399 14.05 -0.30 -3.34
C PRO A 399 13.34 0.89 -2.68
N ALA A 400 13.92 1.37 -1.59
CA ALA A 400 13.64 2.67 -0.99
C ALA A 400 14.93 3.25 -0.40
N SER A 401 14.92 4.55 -0.08
CA SER A 401 16.05 5.22 0.58
C SER A 401 15.59 5.99 1.81
N LEU A 402 16.34 5.88 2.89
CA LEU A 402 16.13 6.64 4.12
C LEU A 402 17.50 7.18 4.56
N GLY A 403 17.75 8.45 4.28
CA GLY A 403 19.09 9.04 4.39
C GLY A 403 20.09 8.35 3.48
N ASP A 404 21.22 7.92 4.03
CA ASP A 404 22.27 7.14 3.37
C ASP A 404 22.02 5.61 3.37
N VAL A 405 20.91 5.17 3.95
CA VAL A 405 20.50 3.76 3.96
C VAL A 405 19.64 3.45 2.76
N ILE A 406 20.02 2.41 2.01
CA ILE A 406 19.23 1.84 0.92
C ILE A 406 18.55 0.58 1.43
N LEU A 407 17.24 0.48 1.22
CA LEU A 407 16.42 -0.65 1.60
C LEU A 407 16.01 -1.40 0.35
N GLU A 408 16.13 -2.72 0.37
CA GLU A 408 15.55 -3.59 -0.65
C GLU A 408 14.51 -4.50 0.00
N GLN A 409 13.31 -4.55 -0.57
CA GLN A 409 12.38 -5.61 -0.28
C GLN A 409 12.34 -6.62 -1.42
N VAL A 410 12.64 -7.87 -1.10
CA VAL A 410 12.53 -9.01 -2.00
C VAL A 410 11.62 -10.04 -1.34
N GLY A 411 10.42 -10.22 -1.89
CA GLY A 411 9.39 -11.05 -1.29
C GLY A 411 9.02 -10.52 0.11
N ASP A 412 9.16 -11.38 1.11
CA ASP A 412 8.80 -11.07 2.49
C ASP A 412 9.99 -10.61 3.35
N THR A 413 11.14 -10.30 2.74
CA THR A 413 12.34 -9.85 3.48
C THR A 413 12.72 -8.44 3.06
N VAL A 414 12.86 -7.56 4.06
CA VAL A 414 13.47 -6.23 3.92
C VAL A 414 14.93 -6.34 4.34
N THR A 415 15.85 -5.87 3.51
CA THR A 415 17.29 -5.78 3.82
C THR A 415 17.74 -4.33 3.71
N ALA A 416 18.43 -3.85 4.73
CA ALA A 416 19.05 -2.53 4.73
C ALA A 416 20.53 -2.62 4.39
N TYR A 417 20.98 -1.70 3.56
CA TYR A 417 22.36 -1.54 3.13
C TYR A 417 22.83 -0.13 3.48
N GLY A 418 24.07 -0.01 3.94
CA GLY A 418 24.75 1.26 4.17
C GLY A 418 26.05 1.36 3.36
N PRO A 419 26.66 2.55 3.28
CA PRO A 419 27.90 2.78 2.55
C PRO A 419 29.11 1.93 3.02
#